data_AF-A0A7C3BLU1-F1
#
_entry.id   AF-A0A7C3BLU1-F1
#
_cell.length_a   1.000
_cell.length_b   1.000
_cell.length_c   1.000
_cell.angle_alpha   90.00
_cell.angle_beta   90.00
_cell.angle_gamma   90.00
#
_symmetry.space_group_name_H-M   'P 1'
#
loop_
_entity.id
_entity.type
_entity.pdbx_description
1 polymer ?
#
loop_
_entity_poly.entity_id
_entity_poly.type
_entity_poly.pdbx_seq_one_letter_code
_entity_poly.pdbx_strand_id
1 'polypeptide(L)'
;MLPRAGCSANPIDCQKDNCSGLYPRQRFDRIEIYTPKVKRKYGYYVLPILHGERLIGRIDPRMDRKTGVLHINAVYAEANAAQNAETRRAVAAAIEELAHFLDAKEIAYGKGVPVK
;
A
#
# COMPACT_ATOMS: atom_id res chain seq x y z
N MET A 1 16.52 15.73 30.65
CA MET A 1 15.64 16.61 29.85
C MET A 1 14.73 15.74 29.01
N LEU A 2 13.44 15.67 29.36
CA LEU A 2 12.43 14.90 28.63
C LEU A 2 12.14 15.58 27.27
N PRO A 3 12.03 14.83 26.16
CA PRO A 3 11.62 15.41 24.90
C PRO A 3 10.15 15.86 25.00
N ARG A 4 9.90 17.09 24.58
CA ARG A 4 8.55 17.66 24.48
C ARG A 4 7.78 16.93 23.37
N ALA A 5 6.51 16.64 23.69
CA ALA A 5 5.43 16.17 22.82
C ALA A 5 5.50 14.71 22.33
N GLY A 6 4.75 13.85 23.03
CA GLY A 6 3.81 12.92 22.41
C GLY A 6 4.31 11.58 21.89
N CYS A 7 5.50 11.47 21.29
CA CYS A 7 5.94 10.20 20.72
C CYS A 7 6.39 9.25 21.82
N SER A 8 5.63 8.18 22.09
CA SER A 8 6.19 7.10 22.91
C SER A 8 7.34 6.44 22.15
N ALA A 9 8.42 6.14 22.87
CA ALA A 9 9.64 5.54 22.31
C ALA A 9 9.47 4.10 21.81
N ASN A 10 8.22 3.64 21.66
CA ASN A 10 7.88 2.31 21.17
C ASN A 10 7.73 2.35 19.63
N PRO A 11 8.41 1.49 18.85
CA PRO A 11 8.38 1.53 17.38
C PRO A 11 6.97 1.51 16.76
N ILE A 12 6.01 0.86 17.43
CA ILE A 12 4.62 0.78 16.98
C ILE A 12 3.89 2.14 17.12
N ASP A 13 4.25 2.94 18.12
CA ASP A 13 3.58 4.22 18.39
C ASP A 13 4.16 5.37 17.55
N CYS A 14 5.45 5.30 17.19
CA CYS A 14 6.05 6.24 16.23
C CYS A 14 5.42 6.14 14.82
N GLN A 15 4.68 5.07 14.51
CA GLN A 15 3.90 4.98 13.27
C GLN A 15 2.63 5.85 13.32
N LYS A 16 2.14 6.19 14.51
CA LYS A 16 0.95 7.05 14.68
C LYS A 16 1.31 8.53 14.62
N ASP A 17 2.51 8.89 15.05
CA ASP A 17 2.99 10.26 15.10
C ASP A 17 3.95 10.59 13.95
N ASN A 18 3.99 11.84 13.51
CA ASN A 18 4.90 12.25 12.44
C ASN A 18 6.33 12.36 12.98
N CYS A 19 7.05 11.23 13.04
CA CYS A 19 8.42 11.13 13.56
C CYS A 19 9.51 11.63 12.57
N SER A 20 9.17 12.48 11.59
CA SER A 20 10.09 12.93 10.54
C SER A 20 11.33 13.67 11.04
N GLY A 21 11.32 14.16 12.29
CA GLY A 21 12.43 14.88 12.91
C GLY A 21 13.37 14.02 13.79
N LEU A 22 13.00 12.78 14.14
CA LEU A 22 13.74 11.99 15.14
C LEU A 22 14.71 10.97 14.52
N TYR A 23 14.44 10.50 13.29
CA TYR A 23 15.32 9.59 12.56
C TYR A 23 15.48 10.05 11.11
N PRO A 24 16.49 10.86 10.77
CA PRO A 24 16.66 11.44 9.43
C PRO A 24 16.90 10.40 8.33
N ARG A 25 17.19 9.14 8.69
CA ARG A 25 17.42 8.02 7.76
C ARG A 25 16.28 7.00 7.65
N GLN A 26 15.26 7.08 8.51
CA GLN A 26 14.14 6.15 8.49
C GLN A 26 12.83 6.95 8.50
N ARG A 27 12.38 7.36 7.31
CA ARG A 27 11.06 7.97 7.16
C ARG A 27 10.02 6.86 7.17
N PHE A 28 9.47 6.58 8.34
CA PHE A 28 8.27 5.76 8.46
C PHE A 28 7.07 6.63 8.11
N ASP A 29 6.56 6.49 6.89
CA ASP A 29 5.28 7.09 6.53
C ASP A 29 4.19 6.40 7.36
N ARG A 30 3.37 7.20 8.05
CA ARG A 30 2.22 6.72 8.83
C ARG A 30 1.30 5.87 7.94
N ILE A 31 0.90 4.71 8.45
CA ILE A 31 -0.03 3.82 7.76
C ILE A 31 -1.38 4.54 7.60
N GLU A 32 -1.86 4.67 6.36
CA GLU A 32 -3.05 5.48 6.02
C GLU A 32 -4.36 4.99 6.65
N ILE A 33 -4.37 3.77 7.21
CA ILE A 33 -5.50 3.21 7.96
C ILE A 33 -5.91 4.11 9.14
N TYR A 34 -4.96 4.81 9.75
CA TYR A 34 -5.18 5.74 10.87
C TYR A 34 -5.49 7.17 10.41
N THR A 35 -5.38 7.43 9.11
CA THR A 35 -5.66 8.74 8.52
C THR A 35 -7.16 8.83 8.18
N PRO A 36 -7.87 9.91 8.58
CA PRO A 36 -9.25 10.14 8.17
C PRO A 36 -9.39 10.10 6.65
N LYS A 37 -10.52 9.55 6.15
CA LYS A 37 -10.72 9.29 4.71
C LYS A 37 -10.35 10.45 3.78
N VAL A 38 -10.67 11.68 4.20
CA VAL A 38 -10.44 12.91 3.42
C VAL A 38 -8.94 13.26 3.28
N LYS A 39 -8.07 12.78 4.18
CA LYS A 39 -6.64 13.07 4.19
C LYS A 39 -5.78 11.94 3.62
N ARG A 40 -6.39 10.87 3.10
CA ARG A 40 -5.69 9.71 2.53
C ARG A 40 -5.14 10.07 1.15
N LYS A 41 -3.93 9.59 0.84
CA LYS A 41 -3.25 9.85 -0.44
C LYS A 41 -3.40 8.67 -1.40
N TYR A 42 -3.34 7.45 -0.87
CA TYR A 42 -3.29 6.23 -1.68
C TYR A 42 -4.47 5.28 -1.43
N GLY A 43 -5.15 5.34 -0.27
CA GLY A 43 -6.29 4.47 -0.02
C GLY A 43 -6.44 4.06 1.44
N TYR A 44 -7.37 3.15 1.72
CA TYR A 44 -7.60 2.69 3.09
C TYR A 44 -6.62 1.59 3.50
N TYR A 45 -6.37 0.65 2.61
CA TYR A 45 -5.53 -0.51 2.88
C TYR A 45 -4.59 -0.74 1.70
N VAL A 46 -3.49 -0.01 1.71
CA VAL A 46 -2.56 0.04 0.59
C VAL A 46 -1.47 -1.01 0.78
N LEU A 47 -1.42 -1.99 -0.12
CA LEU A 47 -0.42 -3.06 -0.07
C LEU A 47 0.76 -2.76 -1.01
N PRO A 48 2.01 -2.92 -0.53
CA PRO A 48 3.20 -2.79 -1.37
C PRO A 48 3.33 -3.96 -2.34
N ILE A 49 3.75 -3.66 -3.57
CA ILE A 49 4.12 -4.66 -4.58
C ILE A 49 5.64 -4.71 -4.65
N LEU A 50 6.20 -5.85 -4.25
CA LEU A 50 7.62 -6.12 -4.31
C LEU A 50 7.94 -6.97 -5.53
N HIS A 51 9.03 -6.64 -6.21
CA HIS A 51 9.62 -7.49 -7.25
C HIS A 51 11.12 -7.62 -6.99
N GLY A 52 11.53 -8.82 -6.58
CA GLY A 52 12.83 -9.02 -5.93
C GLY A 52 12.94 -8.18 -4.65
N GLU A 53 13.99 -7.37 -4.55
CA GLU A 53 14.24 -6.48 -3.40
C GLU A 53 13.72 -5.06 -3.61
N ARG A 54 12.92 -4.82 -4.66
CA ARG A 54 12.47 -3.48 -5.04
C ARG A 54 10.97 -3.32 -4.86
N LEU A 55 10.59 -2.21 -4.22
CA LEU A 55 9.22 -1.71 -4.24
C LEU A 55 8.93 -1.10 -5.61
N ILE A 56 8.04 -1.74 -6.36
CA ILE A 56 7.68 -1.34 -7.73
C ILE A 56 6.31 -0.67 -7.81
N GLY A 57 5.48 -0.82 -6.77
CA GLY A 57 4.18 -0.18 -6.76
C GLY A 57 3.42 -0.41 -5.47
N ARG A 58 2.19 0.10 -5.45
CA ARG A 58 1.21 -0.05 -4.38
C ARG A 58 -0.15 -0.31 -4.99
N ILE A 59 -0.94 -1.17 -4.35
CA ILE A 59 -2.35 -1.41 -4.71
C ILE A 59 -3.25 -1.02 -3.55
N ASP A 60 -4.45 -0.51 -3.83
CA ASP A 60 -5.54 -0.36 -2.85
C ASP A 60 -6.59 -1.46 -3.09
N PRO A 61 -6.35 -2.70 -2.60
CA PRO A 61 -7.30 -3.79 -2.69
C PRO A 61 -8.39 -3.67 -1.63
N ARG A 62 -9.59 -4.07 -2.02
CA ARG A 62 -10.73 -4.26 -1.12
C ARG A 62 -11.41 -5.57 -1.43
N MET A 63 -11.31 -6.52 -0.51
CA MET A 63 -12.04 -7.78 -0.62
C MET A 63 -13.48 -7.62 -0.15
N ASP A 64 -14.45 -7.89 -1.02
CA ASP A 64 -15.84 -8.08 -0.64
C ASP A 64 -16.09 -9.56 -0.35
N ARG A 65 -16.12 -9.92 0.93
CA ARG A 65 -16.33 -11.30 1.37
C ARG A 65 -17.74 -11.82 1.12
N LYS A 66 -18.73 -10.96 0.88
CA LYS A 66 -20.10 -11.40 0.60
C LYS A 66 -20.24 -11.91 -0.83
N THR A 67 -19.61 -11.22 -1.77
CA THR A 67 -19.65 -11.56 -3.20
C THR A 67 -18.47 -12.43 -3.61
N GLY A 68 -17.39 -12.42 -2.84
CA GLY A 68 -16.13 -13.08 -3.18
C GLY A 68 -15.29 -12.30 -4.19
N VAL A 69 -15.53 -10.99 -4.35
CA VAL A 69 -14.86 -10.16 -5.35
C VAL A 69 -13.74 -9.34 -4.72
N LEU A 70 -12.54 -9.42 -5.30
CA LEU A 70 -11.41 -8.55 -4.95
C LEU A 70 -11.46 -7.29 -5.82
N HIS A 71 -11.82 -6.15 -5.23
CA HIS A 71 -11.80 -4.87 -5.91
C HIS A 71 -10.41 -4.23 -5.84
N ILE A 72 -9.79 -3.95 -6.97
CA ILE A 72 -8.54 -3.18 -7.07
C ILE A 72 -8.92 -1.74 -7.38
N ASN A 73 -9.03 -0.89 -6.35
CA ASN A 73 -9.52 0.49 -6.54
C ASN A 73 -8.51 1.36 -7.29
N ALA A 74 -7.22 1.17 -6.98
CA ALA A 74 -6.14 1.93 -7.56
C ALA A 74 -4.84 1.13 -7.56
N VAL A 75 -3.97 1.42 -8.53
CA VAL A 75 -2.60 0.94 -8.63
C VAL A 75 -1.70 2.15 -8.81
N TYR A 76 -0.71 2.29 -7.95
CA TYR A 76 0.27 3.37 -7.97
C TYR A 76 1.63 2.77 -8.29
N ALA A 77 2.23 3.21 -9.41
CA ALA A 77 3.62 2.89 -9.69
C ALA A 77 4.53 3.76 -8.80
N GLU A 78 5.60 3.17 -8.27
CA GLU A 78 6.65 3.95 -7.59
C GLU A 78 7.54 4.67 -8.60
N ALA A 79 8.15 5.79 -8.20
CA ALA A 79 8.95 6.62 -9.09
C ALA A 79 10.18 5.90 -9.67
N ASN A 80 10.70 4.90 -8.96
CA ASN A 80 11.82 4.06 -9.34
C ASN A 80 11.40 2.75 -10.02
N ALA A 81 10.10 2.53 -10.24
CA ALA A 81 9.61 1.36 -10.92
C ALA A 81 9.93 1.44 -12.42
N ALA A 82 10.47 0.36 -12.98
CA ALA A 82 10.72 0.30 -14.42
C ALA A 82 9.38 0.30 -15.16
N GLN A 83 9.17 1.23 -16.10
CA GLN A 83 7.95 1.28 -16.91
C GLN A 83 7.99 0.31 -18.09
N ASN A 84 8.38 -0.94 -17.83
CA ASN A 84 8.52 -1.97 -18.83
C ASN A 84 7.39 -3.02 -18.73
N ALA A 85 7.27 -3.86 -19.75
CA ALA A 85 6.25 -4.91 -19.79
C ALA A 85 6.43 -5.96 -18.69
N GLU A 86 7.65 -6.17 -18.21
CA GLU A 86 7.97 -7.10 -17.13
C GLU A 86 7.38 -6.62 -15.80
N THR A 87 7.53 -5.34 -15.46
CA THR A 87 6.99 -4.75 -14.24
C THR A 87 5.46 -4.78 -14.26
N ARG A 88 4.83 -4.53 -15.42
CA ARG A 88 3.37 -4.69 -15.57
C ARG A 88 2.92 -6.14 -15.31
N ARG A 89 3.66 -7.13 -15.84
CA ARG A 89 3.37 -8.54 -15.58
C ARG A 89 3.57 -8.91 -14.11
N ALA A 90 4.61 -8.39 -13.46
CA ALA A 90 4.87 -8.63 -12.04
C ALA A 90 3.75 -8.05 -11.17
N VAL A 91 3.27 -6.84 -11.48
CA VAL A 91 2.11 -6.23 -10.81
C VAL A 91 0.85 -7.08 -10.98
N ALA A 92 0.56 -7.52 -12.21
CA ALA A 92 -0.60 -8.38 -12.47
C ALA A 92 -0.50 -9.71 -11.71
N ALA A 93 0.67 -10.36 -11.74
CA ALA A 93 0.91 -11.61 -11.01
C ALA A 93 0.71 -11.44 -9.50
N ALA A 94 1.22 -10.36 -8.90
CA ALA A 94 1.03 -10.10 -7.46
C ALA A 94 -0.45 -9.89 -7.09
N ILE A 95 -1.26 -9.29 -7.98
CA ILE A 95 -2.69 -9.12 -7.78
C ILE A 95 -3.42 -10.48 -7.84
N GLU A 96 -3.06 -11.34 -8.80
CA GLU A 96 -3.60 -12.70 -8.93
C GLU A 96 -3.22 -13.57 -7.72
N GLU A 97 -1.97 -13.51 -7.27
CA GLU A 97 -1.50 -14.20 -6.07
C GLU A 97 -2.27 -13.75 -4.82
N LEU A 98 -2.51 -12.44 -4.69
CA LEU A 98 -3.33 -11.90 -3.61
C LEU A 98 -4.78 -12.39 -3.69
N ALA A 99 -5.36 -12.42 -4.90
CA ALA A 99 -6.71 -12.94 -5.11
C ALA A 99 -6.82 -14.41 -4.68
N HIS A 100 -5.86 -15.24 -5.10
CA HIS A 100 -5.79 -16.64 -4.68
C HIS A 100 -5.59 -16.79 -3.16
N PHE A 101 -4.69 -16.00 -2.56
CA PHE A 101 -4.46 -16.04 -1.12
C PHE A 101 -5.71 -15.65 -0.30
N LEU A 102 -6.52 -14.74 -0.83
CA LEU A 102 -7.77 -14.29 -0.20
C LEU A 102 -9.00 -15.14 -0.59
N ASP A 103 -8.81 -16.20 -1.38
CA ASP A 103 -9.87 -17.05 -1.94
C ASP A 103 -10.94 -16.22 -2.69
N ALA A 104 -10.47 -15.24 -3.46
CA ALA A 104 -11.34 -14.41 -4.29
C ALA A 104 -11.79 -15.17 -5.55
N LYS A 105 -13.08 -15.11 -5.82
CA LYS A 105 -13.72 -15.72 -6.99
C LYS A 105 -13.54 -14.90 -8.26
N GLU A 106 -13.38 -13.59 -8.10
CA GLU A 106 -13.28 -12.63 -9.21
C GLU A 106 -12.43 -11.43 -8.79
N ILE A 107 -11.74 -10.83 -9.74
CA ILE A 107 -10.99 -9.59 -9.58
C ILE A 107 -11.66 -8.49 -10.38
N ALA A 108 -12.09 -7.43 -9.71
CA ALA A 108 -12.71 -6.28 -10.34
C ALA A 108 -11.76 -5.07 -10.29
N TYR A 109 -11.44 -4.50 -11.44
CA TYR A 109 -10.54 -3.35 -11.54
C TYR A 109 -11.30 -2.02 -11.52
N GLY A 110 -10.83 -1.09 -10.70
CA GLY A 110 -11.31 0.29 -10.65
C GLY A 110 -10.95 1.08 -11.91
N LYS A 111 -11.63 2.21 -12.12
CA LYS A 111 -11.37 3.09 -13.26
C LYS A 111 -9.93 3.60 -13.23
N GLY A 112 -9.20 3.43 -14.33
CA GLY A 112 -7.82 3.94 -14.47
C GLY A 112 -6.72 2.98 -13.98
N VAL A 113 -7.07 1.76 -13.56
CA VAL A 113 -6.06 0.72 -13.32
C VAL A 113 -5.60 0.17 -14.68
N PRO A 114 -4.29 0.19 -14.99
CA PRO A 114 -3.78 -0.40 -16.23
C PRO A 114 -3.93 -1.92 -16.17
N VAL A 115 -4.95 -2.43 -16.85
CA VAL A 115 -5.16 -3.87 -17.06
C VAL A 115 -4.49 -4.29 -18.36
N LYS A 116 -3.42 -5.10 -18.22
CA LYS A 116 -2.57 -5.69 -19.28
C LYS A 116 -1.65 -4.72 -20.03
#